data_AF-A0A818GYG2-F1
#
_entry.id   AF-A0A818GYG2-F1
#
_cell.length_a   1.000
_cell.length_b   1.000
_cell.length_c   1.000
_cell.angle_alpha   90.00
_cell.angle_beta   90.00
_cell.angle_gamma   90.00
#
_symmetry.space_group_name_H-M   'P 1'
#
loop_
_entity.id
_entity.type
_entity.pdbx_description
1 polymer ?
#
loop_
_entity_poly.entity_id
_entity_poly.type
_entity_poly.pdbx_seq_one_letter_code
_entity_poly.pdbx_strand_id
1 'polypeptide(L)'
;MNKCYELTNIVIADNHSDPEDVYVETDSSTNDDIIERHFDKETLNKAFDLFNISPIKDVRETRTIRRKSSNVIEKIQNLSSSSLSDESQPLENTDLSVEDKDILITGLKRLLVDSTPMETIRLLTIVPDTWGRKRIEKEFGCTQYQARQSIVVRKEFGILPIIKDNRRRQGLPQDVIEKVIAHYCSDFISRQSPNCKDVINIRQPDGTKVSVPCRHLLMSINECFEQFKEEHQAVFVGRSSYYSLRPKWVKFTVEHSSCHCLYHENYTLLTKALSDAAEVPMKSVDIVNLVVCDDSKMGCMHRNCQDCCNTLPSVAIIDKYKSLNVHDDVDYMQWQKGEKSGVELKRINGTIMSLLEEFDSQWSKYISHCYTTTEQFKFIKELKANVSSQEAIVQLDFAENMTLSIQRDIQTNYWSQKQSSIITVHIKTKDDSKNLV
;
A
#
# COMPACT_ATOMS: atom_id res chain seq x y z
N MET A 1 13.52 -23.52 45.30
CA MET A 1 14.49 -22.42 45.13
C MET A 1 14.89 -22.34 43.66
N ASN A 2 14.56 -21.20 43.06
CA ASN A 2 15.26 -20.47 41.99
C ASN A 2 15.53 -21.13 40.63
N LYS A 3 14.72 -20.72 39.65
CA LYS A 3 15.02 -20.46 38.23
C LYS A 3 13.99 -19.40 37.79
N CYS A 4 14.26 -18.27 37.16
CA CYS A 4 15.39 -17.60 36.52
C CYS A 4 15.08 -16.07 36.61
N TYR A 5 16.03 -15.18 36.89
CA TYR A 5 16.70 -14.29 35.90
C TYR A 5 15.79 -13.92 34.71
N GLU A 6 15.50 -12.67 34.34
CA GLU A 6 15.97 -11.33 34.72
C GLU A 6 15.11 -10.31 33.91
N LEU A 7 15.03 -9.05 34.36
CA LEU A 7 14.76 -7.84 33.57
C LEU A 7 13.32 -7.53 33.10
N THR A 8 12.64 -6.70 33.89
CA THR A 8 11.75 -5.64 33.40
C THR A 8 12.07 -4.33 34.13
N ASN A 9 12.66 -3.36 33.43
CA ASN A 9 12.18 -1.97 33.40
C ASN A 9 13.15 -1.04 32.63
N ILE A 10 12.53 -0.02 32.03
CA ILE A 10 13.02 1.32 31.62
C ILE A 10 13.19 1.58 30.11
N VAL A 11 12.12 2.18 29.56
CA VAL A 11 12.03 3.42 28.74
C VAL A 11 12.87 3.57 27.44
N ILE A 12 12.12 3.62 26.33
CA ILE A 12 12.14 4.54 25.16
C ILE A 12 13.50 5.11 24.72
N ALA A 13 13.92 4.73 23.52
CA ALA A 13 14.54 5.62 22.53
C ALA A 13 14.38 5.03 21.11
N ASP A 14 14.11 5.92 20.15
CA ASP A 14 13.92 5.67 18.72
C ASP A 14 15.02 4.81 18.07
N ASN A 15 14.64 4.02 17.06
CA ASN A 15 15.39 3.94 15.82
C ASN A 15 14.61 3.24 14.70
N HIS A 16 14.64 3.89 13.53
CA HIS A 16 14.33 3.36 12.21
C HIS A 16 15.09 2.07 11.92
N SER A 17 14.38 1.03 11.49
CA SER A 17 14.85 0.03 10.53
C SER A 17 13.69 -0.85 10.08
N ASP A 18 13.66 -1.11 8.77
CA ASP A 18 12.68 -1.94 8.06
C ASP A 18 12.44 -3.30 8.72
N PRO A 19 11.20 -3.82 8.72
CA PRO A 19 10.95 -5.24 8.86
C PRO A 19 10.91 -5.90 7.48
N GLU A 20 11.85 -6.80 7.24
CA GLU A 20 11.73 -7.88 6.27
C GLU A 20 10.40 -8.62 6.47
N ASP A 21 9.58 -8.65 5.42
CA ASP A 21 8.29 -9.32 5.40
C ASP A 21 8.45 -10.85 5.39
N VAL A 22 8.32 -11.48 6.56
CA VAL A 22 7.95 -12.90 6.69
C VAL A 22 6.43 -12.98 6.76
N TYR A 23 5.76 -13.22 5.63
CA TYR A 23 4.31 -13.42 5.60
C TYR A 23 3.93 -14.89 5.82
N VAL A 24 3.14 -15.09 6.88
CA VAL A 24 2.33 -16.27 7.15
C VAL A 24 1.07 -16.20 6.28
N GLU A 25 0.79 -17.28 5.55
CA GLU A 25 -0.45 -17.49 4.79
C GLU A 25 -1.67 -17.43 5.72
N THR A 26 -2.68 -16.62 5.38
CA THR A 26 -4.01 -16.71 5.97
C THR A 26 -5.02 -16.94 4.87
N ASP A 27 -5.45 -18.20 4.75
CA ASP A 27 -6.58 -18.63 3.91
C ASP A 27 -7.89 -18.17 4.56
N SER A 28 -8.78 -17.64 3.72
CA SER A 28 -10.15 -17.32 4.07
C SER A 28 -11.06 -18.54 3.88
N SER A 29 -11.50 -19.16 4.97
CA SER A 29 -12.59 -20.14 4.97
C SER A 29 -13.66 -19.77 5.99
N THR A 30 -14.90 -19.67 5.50
CA THR A 30 -16.18 -20.00 6.12
C THR A 30 -16.41 -19.80 7.63
N ASN A 31 -17.56 -19.22 7.92
CA ASN A 31 -18.05 -18.67 9.19
C ASN A 31 -18.41 -19.70 10.29
N ASP A 32 -17.70 -20.82 10.42
CA ASP A 32 -17.99 -21.88 11.41
C ASP A 32 -16.81 -22.31 12.32
N ASP A 33 -15.59 -21.74 12.16
CA ASP A 33 -14.38 -22.24 12.82
C ASP A 33 -13.76 -21.29 13.89
N ILE A 34 -14.56 -20.58 14.70
CA ILE A 34 -14.05 -19.72 15.79
C ILE A 34 -13.76 -20.53 17.09
N ILE A 35 -13.32 -21.78 16.99
CA ILE A 35 -12.77 -22.54 18.13
C ILE A 35 -11.53 -23.34 17.70
N GLU A 36 -10.52 -22.66 17.15
CA GLU A 36 -9.14 -23.18 17.18
C GLU A 36 -8.23 -22.16 17.87
N ARG A 37 -8.45 -21.97 19.17
CA ARG A 37 -7.33 -21.67 20.07
C ARG A 37 -6.79 -23.03 20.50
N HIS A 38 -5.61 -23.39 20.01
CA HIS A 38 -4.89 -24.59 20.38
C HIS A 38 -4.67 -24.65 21.90
N PHE A 39 -5.56 -25.33 22.62
CA PHE A 39 -5.20 -25.89 23.92
C PHE A 39 -4.27 -27.07 23.66
N ASP A 40 -3.14 -27.11 24.36
CA ASP A 40 -2.23 -28.26 24.26
C ASP A 40 -2.91 -29.53 24.80
N LYS A 41 -2.50 -30.68 24.26
CA LYS A 41 -3.06 -32.00 24.61
C LYS A 41 -3.00 -32.26 26.12
N GLU A 42 -1.95 -31.78 26.78
CA GLU A 42 -1.74 -31.96 28.20
C GLU A 42 -2.72 -31.15 29.05
N THR A 43 -2.98 -29.88 28.75
CA THR A 43 -3.95 -29.09 29.51
C THR A 43 -5.36 -29.63 29.32
N LEU A 44 -5.72 -30.05 28.10
CA LEU A 44 -7.01 -30.70 27.83
C LEU A 44 -7.19 -31.99 28.64
N ASN A 45 -6.18 -32.86 28.67
CA ASN A 45 -6.27 -34.11 29.42
C ASN A 45 -6.27 -33.89 30.94
N LYS A 46 -5.53 -32.88 31.46
CA LYS A 46 -5.63 -32.47 32.87
C LYS A 46 -7.05 -32.00 33.23
N ALA A 47 -7.67 -31.22 32.35
CA ALA A 47 -9.05 -30.79 32.55
C ALA A 47 -10.03 -31.98 32.51
N PHE A 48 -9.84 -32.95 31.61
CA PHE A 48 -10.68 -34.15 31.57
C PHE A 48 -10.51 -35.05 32.80
N ASP A 49 -9.30 -35.20 33.32
CA ASP A 49 -9.05 -35.95 34.56
C ASP A 49 -9.77 -35.33 35.77
N LEU A 50 -9.79 -34.00 35.89
CA LEU A 50 -10.53 -33.30 36.95
C LEU A 50 -12.03 -33.65 36.95
N PHE A 51 -12.60 -33.93 35.79
CA PHE A 51 -14.00 -34.32 35.64
C PHE A 51 -14.19 -35.83 35.45
N ASN A 52 -13.16 -36.65 35.69
CA ASN A 52 -13.20 -38.10 35.55
C ASN A 52 -13.65 -38.54 34.13
N ILE A 53 -13.10 -37.90 33.10
CA ILE A 53 -13.34 -38.18 31.68
C ILE A 53 -12.04 -38.73 31.09
N SER A 54 -12.15 -39.76 30.24
CA SER A 54 -10.96 -40.39 29.66
C SER A 54 -10.12 -39.41 28.83
N PRO A 55 -8.79 -39.58 28.79
CA PRO A 55 -7.91 -38.70 28.02
C PRO A 55 -8.13 -38.87 26.51
N ILE A 56 -7.76 -37.84 25.75
CA ILE A 56 -7.77 -37.83 24.29
C ILE A 56 -6.41 -38.32 23.76
N LYS A 57 -6.47 -39.20 22.76
CA LYS A 57 -5.29 -39.78 22.11
C LYS A 57 -4.73 -38.89 21.00
N ASP A 58 -5.59 -38.22 20.22
CA ASP A 58 -5.20 -37.29 19.15
C ASP A 58 -6.06 -36.02 19.20
N VAL A 59 -5.41 -34.85 19.13
CA VAL A 59 -6.05 -33.52 19.21
C VAL A 59 -6.70 -33.14 17.88
N ARG A 60 -6.38 -33.84 16.77
CA ARG A 60 -6.97 -33.57 15.45
C ARG A 60 -8.40 -34.12 15.29
N GLU A 61 -8.88 -34.93 16.23
CA GLU A 61 -10.26 -35.45 16.22
C GLU A 61 -11.25 -34.46 16.83
N THR A 62 -11.62 -33.43 16.06
CA THR A 62 -12.54 -32.34 16.46
C THR A 62 -13.89 -32.86 17.00
N ARG A 63 -14.43 -33.94 16.43
CA ARG A 63 -15.68 -34.57 16.91
C ARG A 63 -15.54 -35.17 18.32
N THR A 64 -14.42 -35.83 18.60
CA THR A 64 -14.16 -36.48 19.88
C THR A 64 -13.97 -35.44 20.99
N ILE A 65 -13.27 -34.35 20.68
CA ILE A 65 -13.10 -33.20 21.57
C ILE A 65 -14.47 -32.58 21.88
N ARG A 66 -15.25 -32.22 20.86
CA ARG A 66 -16.56 -31.56 21.03
C ARG A 66 -17.53 -32.37 21.90
N ARG A 67 -17.55 -33.70 21.72
CA ARG A 67 -18.36 -34.61 22.55
C ARG A 67 -17.89 -34.60 24.01
N LYS A 68 -16.58 -34.69 24.25
CA LYS A 68 -16.03 -34.68 25.62
C LYS A 68 -16.20 -33.32 26.31
N SER A 69 -16.05 -32.22 25.58
CA SER A 69 -16.33 -30.87 26.09
C SER A 69 -17.81 -30.71 26.47
N SER A 70 -18.73 -31.27 25.71
CA SER A 70 -20.16 -31.27 26.04
C SER A 70 -20.44 -32.04 27.34
N ASN A 71 -19.78 -33.19 27.56
CA ASN A 71 -19.88 -33.94 28.82
C ASN A 71 -19.31 -33.17 30.03
N VAL A 72 -18.25 -32.37 29.83
CA VAL A 72 -17.72 -31.49 30.89
C VAL A 72 -18.76 -30.44 31.26
N ILE A 73 -19.38 -29.79 30.26
CA ILE A 73 -20.42 -28.77 30.49
C ILE A 73 -21.61 -29.36 31.24
N GLU A 74 -22.06 -30.55 30.85
CA GLU A 74 -23.16 -31.25 31.52
C GLU A 74 -22.82 -31.61 32.98
N LYS A 75 -21.60 -32.10 33.24
CA LYS A 75 -21.13 -32.37 34.61
C LYS A 75 -21.06 -31.09 35.45
N ILE A 76 -20.61 -29.98 34.88
CA ILE A 76 -20.57 -28.67 35.57
C ILE A 76 -21.99 -28.20 35.89
N GLN A 77 -22.94 -28.35 34.96
CA GLN A 77 -24.33 -28.00 35.18
C GLN A 77 -24.96 -28.84 36.29
N ASN A 78 -24.66 -30.14 36.34
CA ASN A 78 -25.13 -31.05 37.38
C ASN A 78 -24.48 -30.77 38.75
N LEU A 79 -23.18 -30.43 38.79
CA LEU A 79 -22.50 -29.97 40.00
C LEU A 79 -23.12 -28.66 40.52
N SER A 80 -23.35 -27.71 39.62
CA SER A 80 -23.98 -26.41 39.95
C SER A 80 -25.41 -26.55 40.46
N SER A 81 -26.14 -27.59 40.04
CA SER A 81 -27.51 -27.88 40.52
C SER A 81 -27.55 -28.80 41.75
N SER A 82 -26.46 -29.49 42.07
CA SER A 82 -26.32 -30.30 43.30
C SER A 82 -25.91 -29.49 44.54
N SER A 83 -25.47 -28.24 44.38
CA SER A 83 -25.09 -27.33 45.49
C SER A 83 -26.23 -26.45 46.00
N LEU A 84 -27.47 -26.67 45.57
CA LEU A 84 -28.65 -25.95 46.07
C LEU A 84 -29.54 -26.88 46.90
N SER A 85 -29.01 -27.32 48.04
CA SER A 85 -29.83 -27.70 49.20
C SER A 85 -29.47 -26.74 50.32
N ASP A 86 -30.01 -25.53 50.22
CA ASP A 86 -29.82 -24.50 51.24
C ASP A 86 -30.77 -24.81 52.41
N GLU A 87 -30.19 -25.13 53.56
CA GLU A 87 -30.89 -25.05 54.83
C GLU A 87 -31.36 -23.60 54.98
N SER A 88 -32.67 -23.41 54.95
CA SER A 88 -33.32 -22.12 55.10
C SER A 88 -32.95 -21.47 56.44
N GLN A 89 -31.92 -20.65 56.46
CA GLN A 89 -31.72 -19.63 57.49
C GLN A 89 -32.56 -18.41 57.12
N PRO A 90 -33.19 -17.72 58.10
CA PRO A 90 -34.01 -16.56 57.80
C PRO A 90 -33.16 -15.48 57.13
N LEU A 91 -33.64 -14.90 56.02
CA LEU A 91 -33.02 -13.72 55.41
C LEU A 91 -33.04 -12.58 56.44
N GLU A 92 -31.95 -12.44 57.20
CA GLU A 92 -31.61 -11.18 57.84
C GLU A 92 -31.53 -10.12 56.75
N ASN A 93 -32.15 -8.97 57.00
CA ASN A 93 -32.14 -7.83 56.11
C ASN A 93 -30.69 -7.29 56.04
N THR A 94 -29.88 -7.85 55.15
CA THR A 94 -28.47 -7.54 54.99
C THR A 94 -28.33 -6.28 54.13
N ASP A 95 -28.52 -5.14 54.76
CA ASP A 95 -28.10 -3.88 54.16
C ASP A 95 -26.60 -3.97 53.84
N LEU A 96 -26.23 -3.69 52.57
CA LEU A 96 -24.83 -3.60 52.13
C LEU A 96 -24.05 -2.66 53.05
N SER A 97 -23.05 -3.21 53.75
CA SER A 97 -22.20 -2.43 54.63
C SER A 97 -21.41 -1.40 53.82
N VAL A 98 -20.86 -0.39 54.52
CA VAL A 98 -19.98 0.60 53.88
C VAL A 98 -18.74 -0.09 53.31
N GLU A 99 -18.23 -1.11 54.00
CA GLU A 99 -17.05 -1.86 53.59
C GLU A 99 -17.30 -2.69 52.31
N ASP A 100 -18.49 -3.29 52.18
CA ASP A 100 -18.87 -4.01 50.96
C ASP A 100 -18.93 -3.08 49.73
N LYS A 101 -19.40 -1.84 49.92
CA LYS A 101 -19.45 -0.83 48.85
C LYS A 101 -18.06 -0.44 48.39
N ASP A 102 -17.13 -0.26 49.33
CA ASP A 102 -15.74 0.09 49.01
C ASP A 102 -15.02 -1.05 48.28
N ILE A 103 -15.30 -2.31 48.66
CA ILE A 103 -14.78 -3.50 47.97
C ILE A 103 -15.30 -3.53 46.52
N LEU A 104 -16.60 -3.32 46.31
CA LEU A 104 -17.21 -3.32 44.97
C LEU A 104 -16.66 -2.20 44.08
N ILE A 105 -16.52 -0.98 44.61
CA ILE A 105 -15.98 0.16 43.87
C ILE A 105 -14.50 -0.09 43.52
N THR A 106 -13.72 -0.62 44.45
CA THR A 106 -12.31 -0.94 44.23
C THR A 106 -12.14 -2.03 43.17
N GLY A 107 -12.98 -3.07 43.21
CA GLY A 107 -13.02 -4.12 42.18
C GLY A 107 -13.34 -3.57 40.80
N LEU A 108 -14.32 -2.67 40.71
CA LEU A 108 -14.70 -2.03 39.44
C LEU A 108 -13.56 -1.15 38.89
N LYS A 109 -12.88 -0.37 39.74
CA LYS A 109 -11.71 0.44 39.33
C LYS A 109 -10.61 -0.44 38.75
N ARG A 110 -10.31 -1.57 39.40
CA ARG A 110 -9.31 -2.53 38.88
C ARG A 110 -9.71 -3.09 37.52
N LEU A 111 -10.98 -3.45 37.35
CA LEU A 111 -11.47 -4.03 36.11
C LEU A 111 -11.45 -3.03 34.93
N LEU A 112 -11.63 -1.74 35.21
CA LEU A 112 -11.54 -0.68 34.19
C LEU A 112 -10.12 -0.48 33.63
N VAL A 113 -9.08 -0.75 34.42
CA VAL A 113 -7.68 -0.59 33.98
C VAL A 113 -7.35 -1.52 32.81
N ASP A 114 -7.85 -2.75 32.86
CA ASP A 114 -7.57 -3.79 31.85
C ASP A 114 -8.63 -3.84 30.72
N SER A 115 -9.61 -2.93 30.74
CA SER A 115 -10.76 -2.95 29.82
C SER A 115 -10.52 -2.15 28.55
N THR A 116 -11.12 -2.59 27.44
CA THR A 116 -11.14 -1.81 26.19
C THR A 116 -11.99 -0.54 26.36
N PRO A 117 -11.75 0.54 25.57
CA PRO A 117 -12.49 1.79 25.73
C PRO A 117 -14.02 1.65 25.68
N MET A 118 -14.53 0.70 24.89
CA MET A 118 -15.95 0.42 24.76
C MET A 118 -16.49 -0.30 26.00
N GLU A 119 -15.74 -1.27 26.53
CA GLU A 119 -16.10 -1.97 27.76
C GLU A 119 -16.00 -1.03 28.97
N THR A 120 -15.04 -0.11 29.00
CA THR A 120 -14.97 0.98 29.99
C THR A 120 -16.26 1.80 29.98
N ILE A 121 -16.73 2.23 28.80
CA ILE A 121 -17.99 2.98 28.67
C ILE A 121 -19.18 2.17 29.18
N ARG A 122 -19.24 0.88 28.85
CA ARG A 122 -20.28 -0.04 29.28
C ARG A 122 -20.29 -0.22 30.80
N LEU A 123 -19.15 -0.45 31.43
CA LEU A 123 -19.02 -0.64 32.88
C LEU A 123 -19.36 0.64 33.66
N LEU A 124 -18.97 1.80 33.14
CA LEU A 124 -19.28 3.10 33.74
C LEU A 124 -20.79 3.43 33.73
N THR A 125 -21.64 2.64 33.07
CA THR A 125 -23.11 2.78 33.17
C THR A 125 -23.68 2.34 34.53
N ILE A 126 -22.93 1.59 35.34
CA ILE A 126 -23.35 1.11 36.67
C ILE A 126 -23.36 2.25 37.71
N VAL A 127 -22.47 3.24 37.53
CA VAL A 127 -22.26 4.36 38.46
C VAL A 127 -23.59 5.09 38.73
N PRO A 128 -23.87 5.66 39.92
CA PRO A 128 -25.16 6.30 40.20
C PRO A 128 -25.55 7.40 39.19
N ASP A 129 -26.84 7.53 38.91
CA ASP A 129 -27.40 8.49 37.94
C ASP A 129 -27.27 9.95 38.39
N THR A 130 -27.16 10.16 39.70
CA THR A 130 -26.84 11.44 40.34
C THR A 130 -25.41 11.93 40.05
N TRP A 131 -24.53 11.09 39.49
CA TRP A 131 -23.14 11.46 39.24
C TRP A 131 -22.97 12.12 37.86
N GLY A 132 -22.46 13.35 37.87
CA GLY A 132 -22.08 14.06 36.65
C GLY A 132 -20.71 13.63 36.11
N ARG A 133 -20.45 13.90 34.82
CA ARG A 133 -19.20 13.54 34.10
C ARG A 133 -17.89 13.83 34.86
N LYS A 134 -17.79 14.98 35.53
CA LYS A 134 -16.58 15.39 36.29
C LYS A 134 -16.34 14.52 37.52
N ARG A 135 -17.42 14.06 38.16
CA ARG A 135 -17.33 13.17 39.32
C ARG A 135 -16.89 11.77 38.88
N ILE A 136 -17.44 11.28 37.76
CA ILE A 136 -17.08 9.98 37.19
C ILE A 136 -15.61 9.95 36.75
N GLU A 137 -15.15 10.99 36.07
CA GLU A 137 -13.73 11.14 35.70
C GLU A 137 -12.83 11.10 36.94
N LYS A 138 -13.13 11.91 37.96
CA LYS A 138 -12.31 11.99 39.17
C LYS A 138 -12.27 10.67 39.93
N GLU A 139 -13.40 9.98 40.02
CA GLU A 139 -13.51 8.76 40.81
C GLU A 139 -12.86 7.54 40.13
N PHE A 140 -13.03 7.42 38.81
CA PHE A 140 -12.60 6.25 38.03
C PHE A 140 -11.39 6.49 37.12
N GLY A 141 -10.84 7.70 37.07
CA GLY A 141 -9.65 8.03 36.26
C GLY A 141 -9.87 7.90 34.75
N CYS A 142 -11.12 7.97 34.28
CA CYS A 142 -11.48 7.81 32.88
C CYS A 142 -11.54 9.14 32.13
N THR A 143 -11.51 9.11 30.79
CA THR A 143 -11.61 10.35 30.00
C THR A 143 -13.00 11.00 30.09
N GLN A 144 -13.07 12.32 29.97
CA GLN A 144 -14.33 13.07 29.85
C GLN A 144 -15.24 12.54 28.74
N TYR A 145 -14.66 12.03 27.65
CA TYR A 145 -15.41 11.38 26.57
C TYR A 145 -16.11 10.11 27.06
N GLN A 146 -15.38 9.19 27.71
CA GLN A 146 -15.95 7.95 28.22
C GLN A 146 -17.02 8.18 29.27
N ALA A 147 -16.80 9.11 30.21
CA ALA A 147 -17.79 9.49 31.22
C ALA A 147 -19.05 10.10 30.61
N ARG A 148 -18.91 10.91 29.55
CA ARG A 148 -20.08 11.45 28.82
C ARG A 148 -20.83 10.35 28.08
N GLN A 149 -20.11 9.50 27.36
CA GLN A 149 -20.71 8.42 26.57
C GLN A 149 -21.41 7.41 27.47
N SER A 150 -20.86 7.06 28.64
CA SER A 150 -21.53 6.13 29.57
C SER A 150 -22.85 6.68 30.10
N ILE A 151 -22.95 7.99 30.39
CA ILE A 151 -24.21 8.63 30.78
C ILE A 151 -25.24 8.56 29.65
N VAL A 152 -24.82 8.86 28.41
CA VAL A 152 -25.72 8.81 27.23
C VAL A 152 -26.20 7.38 26.99
N VAL A 153 -25.26 6.44 26.94
CA VAL A 153 -25.55 5.01 26.73
C VAL A 153 -26.46 4.48 27.82
N ARG A 154 -26.25 4.86 29.09
CA ARG A 154 -27.14 4.46 30.18
C ARG A 154 -28.55 5.01 30.02
N LYS A 155 -28.68 6.27 29.60
CA LYS A 155 -29.98 6.92 29.38
C LYS A 155 -30.76 6.25 28.25
N GLU A 156 -30.08 5.84 27.19
CA GLU A 156 -30.72 5.26 26.01
C GLU A 156 -30.94 3.74 26.12
N PHE A 157 -30.01 3.00 26.72
CA PHE A 157 -29.98 1.53 26.70
C PHE A 157 -29.94 0.86 28.08
N GLY A 158 -29.93 1.64 29.17
CA GLY A 158 -29.91 1.12 30.54
C GLY A 158 -28.51 0.74 31.04
N ILE A 159 -28.47 -0.04 32.13
CA ILE A 159 -27.22 -0.44 32.80
C ILE A 159 -26.63 -1.67 32.10
N LEU A 160 -25.32 -1.66 31.86
CA LEU A 160 -24.53 -2.72 31.22
C LEU A 160 -25.05 -3.19 29.83
N PRO A 161 -25.38 -2.28 28.90
CA PRO A 161 -25.92 -2.68 27.61
C PRO A 161 -24.88 -3.39 26.76
N ILE A 162 -25.32 -4.32 25.91
CA ILE A 162 -24.46 -4.98 24.93
C ILE A 162 -24.21 -4.01 23.77
N ILE A 163 -23.05 -3.36 23.76
CA ILE A 163 -22.67 -2.43 22.69
C ILE A 163 -22.09 -3.22 21.52
N LYS A 164 -22.88 -3.41 20.46
CA LYS A 164 -22.38 -4.02 19.21
C LYS A 164 -21.51 -2.99 18.47
N ASP A 165 -20.29 -3.37 18.11
CA ASP A 165 -19.42 -2.51 17.29
C ASP A 165 -20.01 -2.43 15.87
N ASN A 166 -20.76 -1.36 15.60
CA ASN A 166 -21.35 -1.10 14.29
C ASN A 166 -20.32 -0.60 13.26
N ARG A 167 -19.01 -0.64 13.54
CA ARG A 167 -17.95 -0.40 12.54
C ARG A 167 -17.83 -1.55 11.53
N ARG A 168 -18.95 -2.05 10.99
CA ARG A 168 -18.91 -2.72 9.69
C ARG A 168 -18.59 -1.64 8.67
N ARG A 169 -17.29 -1.49 8.38
CA ARG A 169 -16.83 -0.74 7.21
C ARG A 169 -17.56 -1.37 6.02
N GLN A 170 -18.52 -0.67 5.43
CA GLN A 170 -19.05 -1.08 4.14
C GLN A 170 -17.85 -1.18 3.21
N GLY A 171 -17.63 -2.37 2.64
CA GLY A 171 -16.55 -2.58 1.68
C GLY A 171 -16.71 -1.61 0.51
N LEU A 172 -15.62 -1.28 -0.16
CA LEU A 172 -15.70 -0.50 -1.39
C LEU A 172 -16.62 -1.23 -2.38
N PRO A 173 -17.48 -0.51 -3.10
CA PRO A 173 -18.35 -1.15 -4.08
C PRO A 173 -17.49 -1.77 -5.20
N GLN A 174 -17.97 -2.89 -5.75
CA GLN A 174 -17.19 -3.73 -6.65
C GLN A 174 -16.76 -2.99 -7.93
N ASP A 175 -17.58 -2.04 -8.40
CA ASP A 175 -17.27 -1.20 -9.56
C ASP A 175 -16.03 -0.32 -9.31
N VAL A 176 -15.86 0.16 -8.08
CA VAL A 176 -14.71 0.96 -7.67
C VAL A 176 -13.46 0.09 -7.63
N ILE A 177 -13.58 -1.14 -7.13
CA ILE A 177 -12.47 -2.11 -7.09
C ILE A 177 -12.00 -2.42 -8.51
N GLU A 178 -12.92 -2.68 -9.43
CA GLU A 178 -12.61 -2.96 -10.84
C GLU A 178 -11.93 -1.78 -11.53
N LYS A 179 -12.39 -0.54 -11.28
CA LYS A 179 -11.74 0.67 -11.79
C LYS A 179 -10.31 0.81 -11.28
N VAL A 180 -10.07 0.57 -9.98
CA VAL A 180 -8.72 0.63 -9.40
C VAL A 180 -7.81 -0.44 -10.02
N ILE A 181 -8.30 -1.67 -10.19
CA ILE A 181 -7.53 -2.75 -10.83
C ILE A 181 -7.24 -2.43 -12.29
N ALA A 182 -8.22 -1.90 -13.03
CA ALA A 182 -8.06 -1.48 -14.42
C ALA A 182 -7.04 -0.36 -14.56
N HIS A 183 -7.06 0.61 -13.64
CA HIS A 183 -6.08 1.69 -13.59
C HIS A 183 -4.66 1.16 -13.40
N TYR A 184 -4.44 0.29 -12.41
CA TYR A 184 -3.15 -0.37 -12.21
C TYR A 184 -2.69 -1.18 -13.42
N CYS A 185 -3.62 -1.81 -14.15
CA CYS A 185 -3.32 -2.59 -15.35
C CYS A 185 -3.17 -1.75 -16.63
N SER A 186 -3.35 -0.43 -16.57
CA SER A 186 -3.13 0.47 -17.70
C SER A 186 -1.66 0.51 -18.09
N ASP A 187 -1.36 0.47 -19.40
CA ASP A 187 0.01 0.57 -19.93
C ASP A 187 0.71 1.90 -19.59
N PHE A 188 -0.05 2.93 -19.19
CA PHE A 188 0.47 4.20 -18.68
C PHE A 188 0.91 4.13 -17.21
N ILE A 189 0.35 3.21 -16.42
CA ILE A 189 0.62 3.08 -14.98
C ILE A 189 1.60 1.96 -14.70
N SER A 190 1.47 0.83 -15.39
CA SER A 190 2.38 -0.31 -15.28
C SER A 190 2.66 -0.93 -16.64
N ARG A 191 3.84 -1.52 -16.82
CA ARG A 191 4.20 -2.29 -18.02
C ARG A 191 4.24 -3.77 -17.73
N GLN A 192 3.72 -4.57 -18.64
CA GLN A 192 3.87 -6.01 -18.59
C GLN A 192 5.35 -6.40 -18.72
N SER A 193 5.80 -7.38 -17.93
CA SER A 193 7.15 -7.94 -18.08
C SER A 193 7.30 -8.52 -19.49
N PRO A 194 8.42 -8.26 -20.18
CA PRO A 194 8.70 -8.84 -21.49
C PRO A 194 8.94 -10.35 -21.41
N ASN A 195 9.30 -10.86 -20.23
CA ASN A 195 9.59 -12.27 -20.04
C ASN A 195 8.29 -13.09 -19.91
N CYS A 196 8.05 -13.99 -20.85
CA CYS A 196 6.89 -14.87 -20.84
C CYS A 196 6.85 -15.84 -19.64
N LYS A 197 8.00 -16.04 -18.97
CA LYS A 197 8.08 -16.84 -17.73
C LYS A 197 7.71 -16.06 -16.47
N ASP A 198 7.67 -14.73 -16.54
CA ASP A 198 7.28 -13.89 -15.42
C ASP A 198 5.75 -13.86 -15.28
N VAL A 199 5.18 -15.00 -14.88
CA VAL A 199 3.75 -15.18 -14.65
C VAL A 199 3.48 -15.50 -13.19
N ILE A 200 2.40 -14.95 -12.66
CA ILE A 200 1.89 -15.27 -11.33
C ILE A 200 0.61 -16.08 -11.50
N ASN A 201 0.56 -17.22 -10.82
CA ASN A 201 -0.61 -18.10 -10.83
C ASN A 201 -1.61 -17.63 -9.77
N ILE A 202 -2.81 -17.29 -10.21
CA ILE A 202 -3.90 -16.82 -9.36
C ILE A 202 -4.96 -17.90 -9.32
N ARG A 203 -5.41 -18.27 -8.12
CA ARG A 203 -6.59 -19.12 -7.95
C ARG A 203 -7.83 -18.26 -8.04
N GLN A 204 -8.71 -18.59 -8.98
CA GLN A 204 -10.04 -17.98 -9.08
C GLN A 204 -11.00 -18.58 -8.04
N PRO A 205 -12.14 -17.93 -7.76
CA PRO A 205 -13.13 -18.42 -6.79
C PRO A 205 -13.71 -19.80 -7.15
N ASP A 206 -13.66 -20.18 -8.42
CA ASP A 206 -14.09 -21.47 -8.97
C ASP A 206 -13.05 -22.60 -8.76
N GLY A 207 -11.89 -22.28 -8.16
CA GLY A 207 -10.79 -23.23 -7.93
C GLY A 207 -9.83 -23.39 -9.11
N THR A 208 -10.08 -22.73 -10.24
CA THR A 208 -9.19 -22.77 -11.40
C THR A 208 -7.94 -21.91 -11.19
N LYS A 209 -6.81 -22.32 -11.75
CA LYS A 209 -5.56 -21.55 -11.74
C LYS A 209 -5.41 -20.83 -13.06
N VAL A 210 -5.34 -19.50 -13.01
CA VAL A 210 -5.06 -18.66 -14.18
C VAL A 210 -3.69 -18.02 -14.01
N SER A 211 -2.82 -18.21 -15.01
CA SER A 211 -1.51 -17.56 -15.07
C SER A 211 -1.67 -16.16 -15.64
N VAL A 212 -1.38 -15.15 -14.83
CA VAL A 212 -1.42 -13.74 -15.23
C VAL A 212 0.00 -13.19 -15.32
N PRO A 213 0.38 -12.51 -16.41
CA PRO A 213 1.72 -11.95 -16.56
C PRO A 213 1.99 -10.86 -15.53
N CYS A 214 3.22 -10.83 -15.00
CA CYS A 214 3.68 -9.79 -14.09
C CYS A 214 3.68 -8.44 -14.80
N ARG A 215 3.36 -7.39 -14.06
CA ARG A 215 3.49 -5.99 -14.49
C ARG A 215 4.34 -5.22 -13.50
N HIS A 216 5.06 -4.22 -13.97
CA HIS A 216 5.91 -3.34 -13.16
C HIS A 216 5.38 -1.92 -13.24
N LEU A 217 5.16 -1.26 -12.10
CA LEU A 217 4.74 0.13 -12.04
C LEU A 217 5.75 1.04 -12.74
N LEU A 218 5.30 2.13 -13.37
CA LEU A 218 6.17 3.14 -13.98
C LEU A 218 6.42 4.35 -13.08
N MET A 219 5.65 4.46 -12.01
CA MET A 219 5.66 5.59 -11.07
C MET A 219 5.38 5.08 -9.65
N SER A 220 5.56 5.94 -8.66
CA SER A 220 5.24 5.59 -7.27
C SER A 220 3.74 5.33 -7.10
N ILE A 221 3.37 4.55 -6.08
CA ILE A 221 1.95 4.30 -5.78
C ILE A 221 1.21 5.60 -5.45
N ASN A 222 1.88 6.57 -4.81
CA ASN A 222 1.26 7.85 -4.49
C ASN A 222 0.93 8.64 -5.76
N GLU A 223 1.84 8.69 -6.73
CA GLU A 223 1.58 9.32 -8.04
C GLU A 223 0.45 8.61 -8.78
N CYS A 224 0.43 7.26 -8.78
CA CYS A 224 -0.66 6.50 -9.37
C CYS A 224 -2.02 6.88 -8.77
N PHE A 225 -2.06 7.11 -7.45
CA PHE A 225 -3.27 7.49 -6.72
C PHE A 225 -3.71 8.92 -7.02
N GLU A 226 -2.77 9.85 -7.12
CA GLU A 226 -3.04 11.24 -7.51
C GLU A 226 -3.63 11.29 -8.92
N GLN A 227 -3.01 10.58 -9.87
CA GLN A 227 -3.54 10.45 -11.23
C GLN A 227 -4.93 9.77 -11.26
N PHE A 228 -5.13 8.69 -10.48
CA PHE A 228 -6.45 8.04 -10.40
C PHE A 228 -7.54 9.00 -9.93
N LYS A 229 -7.23 9.89 -8.99
CA LYS A 229 -8.18 10.90 -8.49
C LYS A 229 -8.49 11.97 -9.51
N GLU A 230 -7.50 12.38 -10.31
CA GLU A 230 -7.69 13.35 -11.39
C GLU A 230 -8.59 12.78 -12.48
N GLU A 231 -8.38 11.51 -12.87
CA GLU A 231 -9.18 10.81 -13.87
C GLU A 231 -10.59 10.43 -13.37
N HIS A 232 -10.74 10.18 -12.06
CA HIS A 232 -11.98 9.70 -11.46
C HIS A 232 -12.42 10.52 -10.24
N GLN A 233 -12.64 11.82 -10.44
CA GLN A 233 -13.05 12.78 -9.40
C GLN A 233 -14.35 12.38 -8.66
N ALA A 234 -15.23 11.60 -9.30
CA ALA A 234 -16.49 11.12 -8.71
C ALA A 234 -16.34 9.88 -7.80
N VAL A 235 -15.17 9.23 -7.80
CA VAL A 235 -14.94 7.97 -7.09
C VAL A 235 -14.25 8.22 -5.75
N PHE A 236 -14.93 7.91 -4.65
CA PHE A 236 -14.37 8.10 -3.32
C PHE A 236 -13.57 6.88 -2.87
N VAL A 237 -12.24 6.96 -2.99
CA VAL A 237 -11.30 5.95 -2.49
C VAL A 237 -10.24 6.60 -1.60
N GLY A 238 -10.07 6.04 -0.40
CA GLY A 238 -8.99 6.44 0.51
C GLY A 238 -7.64 5.88 0.07
N ARG A 239 -6.54 6.58 0.39
CA ARG A 239 -5.16 6.14 0.06
C ARG A 239 -4.90 4.70 0.50
N SER A 240 -5.12 4.38 1.77
CA SER A 240 -4.88 3.02 2.29
C SER A 240 -5.66 1.94 1.52
N SER A 241 -6.92 2.22 1.19
CA SER A 241 -7.75 1.29 0.41
C SER A 241 -7.21 1.10 -1.01
N TYR A 242 -6.82 2.18 -1.68
CA TYR A 242 -6.22 2.10 -3.02
C TYR A 242 -4.94 1.25 -3.01
N TYR A 243 -4.06 1.47 -2.02
CA TYR A 243 -2.78 0.77 -1.90
C TYR A 243 -3.00 -0.73 -1.66
N SER A 244 -3.99 -1.09 -0.83
CA SER A 244 -4.35 -2.49 -0.57
C SER A 244 -5.03 -3.17 -1.75
N LEU A 245 -5.68 -2.41 -2.65
CA LEU A 245 -6.32 -2.94 -3.86
C LEU A 245 -5.33 -3.20 -5.01
N ARG A 246 -4.04 -2.91 -4.82
CA ARG A 246 -3.02 -3.22 -5.81
C ARG A 246 -2.99 -4.74 -6.09
N PRO A 247 -3.15 -5.16 -7.36
CA PRO A 247 -3.07 -6.57 -7.70
C PRO A 247 -1.69 -7.17 -7.39
N LYS A 248 -1.66 -8.42 -6.93
CA LYS A 248 -0.40 -9.14 -6.59
C LYS A 248 0.57 -9.26 -7.76
N TRP A 249 0.05 -9.26 -8.99
CA TRP A 249 0.85 -9.33 -10.22
C TRP A 249 1.43 -7.99 -10.65
N VAL A 250 1.05 -6.89 -10.01
CA VAL A 250 1.60 -5.55 -10.24
C VAL A 250 2.68 -5.30 -9.18
N LYS A 251 3.93 -5.47 -9.59
CA LYS A 251 5.13 -5.31 -8.75
C LYS A 251 5.65 -3.89 -8.83
N PHE A 252 6.41 -3.50 -7.81
CA PHE A 252 7.27 -2.33 -7.92
C PHE A 252 8.32 -2.58 -9.01
N THR A 253 8.63 -1.54 -9.77
CA THR A 253 9.86 -1.48 -10.55
C THR A 253 11.03 -1.39 -9.58
N VAL A 254 12.10 -2.13 -9.85
CA VAL A 254 13.32 -1.99 -9.06
C VAL A 254 14.14 -0.81 -9.56
N GLU A 255 14.18 -0.51 -10.88
CA GLU A 255 14.95 0.62 -11.44
C GLU A 255 14.80 0.68 -12.98
N HIS A 256 13.58 0.88 -13.49
CA HIS A 256 13.43 1.14 -14.94
C HIS A 256 12.71 2.46 -15.11
N SER A 257 13.50 3.51 -15.38
CA SER A 257 12.99 4.80 -15.80
C SER A 257 12.09 4.61 -17.01
N SER A 258 10.98 5.32 -17.02
CA SER A 258 10.27 5.63 -18.25
C SER A 258 11.24 6.31 -19.23
N CYS A 259 11.43 5.73 -20.42
CA CYS A 259 12.16 6.29 -21.58
C CYS A 259 13.53 6.94 -21.30
N HIS A 260 14.62 6.24 -21.64
CA HIS A 260 16.00 6.77 -21.58
C HIS A 260 16.44 7.48 -22.87
N CYS A 261 15.52 8.15 -23.56
CA CYS A 261 15.92 8.88 -24.76
C CYS A 261 16.69 10.15 -24.36
N LEU A 262 17.53 10.63 -25.30
CA LEU A 262 18.31 11.85 -25.11
C LEU A 262 17.45 13.05 -24.70
N TYR A 263 16.24 13.16 -25.25
CA TYR A 263 15.32 14.26 -24.97
C TYR A 263 14.81 14.25 -23.53
N HIS A 264 14.27 13.11 -23.06
CA HIS A 264 13.74 13.01 -21.69
C HIS A 264 14.85 13.05 -20.65
N GLU A 265 15.97 12.37 -20.89
CA GLU A 265 17.08 12.32 -19.93
C GLU A 265 17.71 13.70 -19.75
N ASN A 266 18.02 14.42 -20.84
CA ASN A 266 18.55 15.78 -20.72
C ASN A 266 17.56 16.72 -20.04
N TYR A 267 16.29 16.73 -20.45
CA TYR A 267 15.32 17.63 -19.84
C TYR A 267 15.09 17.33 -18.35
N THR A 268 15.18 16.05 -17.96
CA THR A 268 15.11 15.63 -16.55
C THR A 268 16.32 16.10 -15.77
N LEU A 269 17.53 15.99 -16.32
CA LEU A 269 18.76 16.49 -15.68
C LEU A 269 18.74 18.01 -15.51
N LEU A 270 18.30 18.75 -16.54
CA LEU A 270 18.12 20.20 -16.46
C LEU A 270 17.08 20.59 -15.41
N THR A 271 15.93 19.88 -15.38
CA THR A 271 14.85 20.10 -14.40
C THR A 271 15.31 19.83 -12.98
N LYS A 272 16.12 18.80 -12.78
CA LYS A 272 16.70 18.50 -11.47
C LYS A 272 17.63 19.62 -11.01
N ALA A 273 18.54 20.09 -11.86
CA ALA A 273 19.44 21.19 -11.51
C ALA A 273 18.68 22.47 -11.16
N LEU A 274 17.60 22.77 -11.91
CA LEU A 274 16.72 23.89 -11.61
C LEU A 274 15.96 23.71 -10.30
N SER A 275 15.45 22.50 -10.04
CA SER A 275 14.74 22.15 -8.82
C SER A 275 15.62 22.33 -7.58
N ASP A 276 16.87 21.91 -7.68
CA ASP A 276 17.88 22.06 -6.63
C ASP A 276 18.24 23.55 -6.42
N ALA A 277 18.46 24.30 -7.50
CA ALA A 277 18.79 25.73 -7.45
C ALA A 277 17.63 26.60 -6.94
N ALA A 278 16.38 26.23 -7.25
CA ALA A 278 15.19 26.93 -6.78
C ALA A 278 14.73 26.48 -5.38
N GLU A 279 15.36 25.45 -4.80
CA GLU A 279 14.93 24.77 -3.57
C GLU A 279 13.45 24.35 -3.58
N VAL A 280 12.91 24.05 -4.77
CA VAL A 280 11.51 23.63 -4.96
C VAL A 280 11.50 22.35 -5.77
N PRO A 281 10.81 21.28 -5.30
CA PRO A 281 10.66 20.06 -6.08
C PRO A 281 9.90 20.35 -7.38
N MET A 282 10.54 20.08 -8.52
CA MET A 282 9.98 20.29 -9.86
C MET A 282 10.13 19.04 -10.72
N LYS A 283 9.14 18.77 -11.54
CA LYS A 283 9.15 17.73 -12.57
C LYS A 283 9.05 18.36 -13.95
N SER A 284 9.52 17.65 -14.98
CA SER A 284 9.47 18.13 -16.36
C SER A 284 8.04 18.41 -16.83
N VAL A 285 7.06 17.64 -16.33
CA VAL A 285 5.62 17.84 -16.58
C VAL A 285 5.13 19.19 -16.04
N ASP A 286 5.67 19.66 -14.92
CA ASP A 286 5.31 20.97 -14.36
C ASP A 286 5.72 22.08 -15.31
N ILE A 287 6.87 21.95 -15.98
CA ILE A 287 7.35 22.91 -16.98
C ILE A 287 6.45 22.88 -18.23
N VAL A 288 6.01 21.69 -18.66
CA VAL A 288 5.01 21.56 -19.74
C VAL A 288 3.74 22.33 -19.41
N ASN A 289 3.19 22.12 -18.22
CA ASN A 289 1.96 22.77 -17.77
C ASN A 289 2.09 24.29 -17.62
N LEU A 290 3.31 24.82 -17.45
CA LEU A 290 3.55 26.26 -17.36
C LEU A 290 3.61 26.94 -18.72
N VAL A 291 4.08 26.23 -19.74
CA VAL A 291 4.36 26.83 -21.05
C VAL A 291 3.25 26.54 -22.05
N VAL A 292 2.63 25.35 -21.98
CA VAL A 292 1.65 24.86 -22.95
C VAL A 292 0.23 25.04 -22.40
N CYS A 293 -0.67 25.58 -23.23
CA CYS A 293 -2.08 25.75 -22.85
C CYS A 293 -2.85 24.42 -22.68
N ASP A 294 -2.51 23.42 -23.49
CA ASP A 294 -3.19 22.12 -23.54
C ASP A 294 -2.24 21.07 -24.14
N ASP A 295 -1.79 20.14 -23.31
CA ASP A 295 -0.84 19.08 -23.67
C ASP A 295 -1.46 17.96 -24.52
N SER A 296 -2.80 17.90 -24.58
CA SER A 296 -3.54 16.97 -25.43
C SER A 296 -3.63 17.45 -26.89
N LYS A 297 -3.41 18.75 -27.14
CA LYS A 297 -3.50 19.33 -28.48
C LYS A 297 -2.18 19.29 -29.22
N MET A 298 -2.18 18.61 -30.37
CA MET A 298 -1.05 18.57 -31.31
C MET A 298 -0.51 19.97 -31.62
N GLY A 299 -1.39 20.95 -31.83
CA GLY A 299 -1.01 22.33 -32.18
C GLY A 299 -0.16 22.99 -31.10
N CYS A 300 -0.46 22.77 -29.82
CA CYS A 300 0.33 23.34 -28.73
C CYS A 300 1.68 22.63 -28.59
N MET A 301 1.67 21.30 -28.62
CA MET A 301 2.87 20.46 -28.46
C MET A 301 3.85 20.53 -29.65
N HIS A 302 3.39 20.97 -30.82
CA HIS A 302 4.22 21.25 -32.00
C HIS A 302 4.54 22.74 -32.20
N ARG A 303 4.24 23.61 -31.22
CA ARG A 303 4.48 25.07 -31.29
C ARG A 303 3.72 25.81 -32.42
N ASN A 304 2.59 25.26 -32.87
CA ASN A 304 1.72 25.86 -33.87
C ASN A 304 0.50 26.60 -33.26
N CYS A 305 0.32 26.56 -31.93
CA CYS A 305 -0.75 27.25 -31.23
C CYS A 305 -0.46 28.76 -31.13
N GLN A 306 -1.42 29.61 -31.51
CA GLN A 306 -1.25 31.07 -31.50
C GLN A 306 -1.02 31.65 -30.09
N ASP A 307 -1.51 30.97 -29.05
CA ASP A 307 -1.46 31.46 -27.67
C ASP A 307 -0.15 31.10 -26.95
N CYS A 308 0.41 29.90 -27.20
CA CYS A 308 1.62 29.43 -26.50
C CYS A 308 2.85 29.22 -27.40
N CYS A 309 2.77 29.42 -28.71
CA CYS A 309 3.91 29.20 -29.63
C CYS A 309 5.13 30.07 -29.34
N ASN A 310 4.94 31.20 -28.68
CA ASN A 310 6.01 32.15 -28.35
C ASN A 310 6.45 32.09 -26.88
N THR A 311 5.74 31.34 -26.03
CA THR A 311 6.09 31.21 -24.61
C THR A 311 7.28 30.27 -24.47
N LEU A 312 8.41 30.75 -23.96
CA LEU A 312 9.59 29.93 -23.68
C LEU A 312 9.60 29.46 -22.22
N PRO A 313 10.15 28.27 -21.93
CA PRO A 313 10.38 27.79 -20.57
C PRO A 313 11.06 28.83 -19.67
N SER A 314 12.13 29.47 -20.13
CA SER A 314 12.86 30.49 -19.36
C SER A 314 11.95 31.59 -18.82
N VAL A 315 11.11 32.16 -19.69
CA VAL A 315 10.17 33.24 -19.34
C VAL A 315 9.13 32.77 -18.32
N ALA A 316 8.54 31.59 -18.54
CA ALA A 316 7.52 31.04 -17.66
C ALA A 316 8.08 30.67 -16.27
N ILE A 317 9.31 30.14 -16.24
CA ILE A 317 10.01 29.77 -15.00
C ILE A 317 10.35 31.03 -14.21
N ILE A 318 10.94 32.06 -14.85
CA ILE A 318 11.30 33.31 -14.17
C ILE A 318 10.06 34.01 -13.60
N ASP A 319 8.95 34.05 -14.34
CA ASP A 319 7.72 34.69 -13.84
C ASP A 319 7.10 33.93 -12.66
N LYS A 320 7.14 32.59 -12.68
CA LYS A 320 6.64 31.77 -11.56
C LYS A 320 7.54 31.84 -10.34
N TYR A 321 8.85 31.76 -10.53
CA TYR A 321 9.85 31.67 -9.48
C TYR A 321 10.63 32.99 -9.39
N LYS A 322 9.93 34.08 -9.02
CA LYS A 322 10.51 35.44 -8.97
C LYS A 322 11.68 35.60 -7.99
N SER A 323 11.83 34.67 -7.05
CA SER A 323 12.96 34.61 -6.11
C SER A 323 14.23 34.00 -6.72
N LEU A 324 14.14 33.41 -7.91
CA LEU A 324 15.27 32.78 -8.58
C LEU A 324 16.21 33.86 -9.13
N ASN A 325 17.43 33.94 -8.59
CA ASN A 325 18.44 34.83 -9.12
C ASN A 325 19.13 34.18 -10.31
N VAL A 326 18.80 34.63 -11.52
CA VAL A 326 19.34 34.10 -12.78
C VAL A 326 20.87 34.19 -12.91
N HIS A 327 21.52 34.99 -12.07
CA HIS A 327 22.97 35.14 -12.04
C HIS A 327 23.69 34.22 -11.05
N ASP A 328 22.96 33.43 -10.26
CA ASP A 328 23.58 32.46 -9.36
C ASP A 328 24.25 31.34 -10.16
N ASP A 329 25.35 30.83 -9.61
CA ASP A 329 26.09 29.70 -10.17
C ASP A 329 25.30 28.40 -9.97
N VAL A 330 25.28 27.57 -11.01
CA VAL A 330 24.66 26.25 -11.00
C VAL A 330 25.53 25.24 -11.75
N ASP A 331 25.61 24.04 -11.18
CA ASP A 331 26.23 22.90 -11.83
C ASP A 331 25.13 21.98 -12.35
N TYR A 332 25.18 21.65 -13.64
CA TYR A 332 24.23 20.74 -14.25
C TYR A 332 24.92 19.71 -15.15
N MET A 333 24.19 18.64 -15.44
CA MET A 333 24.67 17.58 -16.33
C MET A 333 23.80 17.50 -17.57
N GLN A 334 24.41 17.22 -18.71
CA GLN A 334 23.66 16.87 -19.92
C GLN A 334 24.45 15.93 -20.83
N TRP A 335 23.73 15.06 -21.52
CA TRP A 335 24.26 14.19 -22.55
C TRP A 335 24.47 14.97 -23.85
N GLN A 336 25.69 14.97 -24.36
CA GLN A 336 26.07 15.64 -25.61
C GLN A 336 26.82 14.68 -26.54
N LYS A 337 26.84 14.98 -27.85
CA LYS A 337 27.63 14.18 -28.80
C LYS A 337 29.11 14.37 -28.53
N GLY A 338 29.82 13.25 -28.35
CA GLY A 338 31.28 13.22 -28.17
C GLY A 338 32.03 13.32 -29.50
N GLU A 339 33.31 13.67 -29.44
CA GLU A 339 34.16 13.89 -30.62
C GLU A 339 34.41 12.63 -31.47
N LYS A 340 34.41 11.45 -30.85
CA LYS A 340 34.84 10.18 -31.48
C LYS A 340 33.70 9.20 -31.77
N SER A 341 32.49 9.72 -31.96
CA SER A 341 31.21 9.00 -32.01
C SER A 341 30.73 8.52 -30.64
N GLY A 342 29.43 8.63 -30.41
CA GLY A 342 28.78 8.36 -29.12
C GLY A 342 28.19 9.62 -28.46
N VAL A 343 27.52 9.39 -27.34
CA VAL A 343 26.97 10.44 -26.48
C VAL A 343 27.67 10.33 -25.13
N GLU A 344 28.14 11.45 -24.59
CA GLU A 344 28.86 11.52 -23.33
C GLU A 344 28.13 12.45 -22.36
N LEU A 345 28.08 12.07 -21.08
CA LEU A 345 27.53 12.89 -20.02
C LEU A 345 28.57 13.94 -19.62
N LYS A 346 28.24 15.21 -19.84
CA LYS A 346 29.11 16.34 -19.44
C LYS A 346 28.54 17.03 -18.23
N ARG A 347 29.43 17.36 -17.29
CA ARG A 347 29.17 18.33 -16.23
C ARG A 347 29.52 19.72 -16.73
N ILE A 348 28.59 20.65 -16.60
CA ILE A 348 28.70 22.03 -17.03
C ILE A 348 28.49 22.91 -15.81
N ASN A 349 29.41 23.83 -15.60
CA ASN A 349 29.31 24.84 -14.57
C ASN A 349 28.98 26.16 -15.29
N GLY A 350 27.90 26.81 -14.87
CA GLY A 350 27.42 28.03 -15.50
C GLY A 350 26.50 28.79 -14.56
N THR A 351 25.73 29.73 -15.10
CA THR A 351 24.71 30.45 -14.34
C THR A 351 23.33 29.84 -14.55
N ILE A 352 22.38 30.15 -13.68
CA ILE A 352 20.97 29.79 -13.88
C ILE A 352 20.45 30.31 -15.24
N MET A 353 20.88 31.50 -15.68
CA MET A 353 20.56 31.99 -17.03
C MET A 353 21.03 31.02 -18.12
N SER A 354 22.28 30.56 -18.06
CA SER A 354 22.81 29.59 -19.03
C SER A 354 22.05 28.27 -19.01
N LEU A 355 21.59 27.83 -17.83
CA LEU A 355 20.73 26.66 -17.69
C LEU A 355 19.39 26.87 -18.40
N LEU A 356 18.74 28.02 -18.19
CA LEU A 356 17.45 28.37 -18.83
C LEU A 356 17.56 28.52 -20.36
N GLU A 357 18.67 29.05 -20.86
CA GLU A 357 18.95 29.07 -22.30
C GLU A 357 19.02 27.65 -22.89
N GLU A 358 19.60 26.69 -22.15
CA GLU A 358 19.63 25.29 -22.56
C GLU A 358 18.23 24.65 -22.55
N PHE A 359 17.38 24.99 -21.57
CA PHE A 359 15.97 24.59 -21.57
C PHE A 359 15.25 25.03 -22.85
N ASP A 360 15.42 26.29 -23.23
CA ASP A 360 14.79 26.88 -24.41
C ASP A 360 15.33 26.24 -25.70
N SER A 361 16.64 25.97 -25.75
CA SER A 361 17.33 25.29 -26.86
C SER A 361 16.73 23.92 -27.18
N GLN A 362 16.40 23.15 -26.14
CA GLN A 362 15.91 21.77 -26.27
C GLN A 362 14.38 21.69 -26.34
N TRP A 363 13.70 22.77 -25.97
CA TRP A 363 12.26 22.79 -25.71
C TRP A 363 11.42 22.21 -26.85
N SER A 364 11.57 22.75 -28.07
CA SER A 364 10.71 22.37 -29.20
C SER A 364 10.83 20.89 -29.56
N LYS A 365 12.02 20.28 -29.38
CA LYS A 365 12.23 18.85 -29.63
C LYS A 365 11.68 18.00 -28.49
N TYR A 366 11.86 18.46 -27.26
CA TYR A 366 11.35 17.79 -26.07
C TYR A 366 9.82 17.65 -26.12
N ILE A 367 9.07 18.75 -26.28
CA ILE A 367 7.59 18.67 -26.22
C ILE A 367 6.98 17.90 -27.38
N SER A 368 7.53 18.03 -28.58
CA SER A 368 7.06 17.29 -29.75
C SER A 368 7.34 15.79 -29.59
N HIS A 369 8.47 15.43 -28.99
CA HIS A 369 8.77 14.06 -28.59
C HIS A 369 7.77 13.54 -27.54
N CYS A 370 7.50 14.30 -26.46
CA CYS A 370 6.53 13.90 -25.44
C CYS A 370 5.14 13.61 -26.03
N TYR A 371 4.66 14.48 -26.91
CA TYR A 371 3.38 14.27 -27.60
C TYR A 371 3.42 13.06 -28.53
N THR A 372 4.45 12.95 -29.37
CA THR A 372 4.60 11.83 -30.32
C THR A 372 4.63 10.49 -29.60
N THR A 373 5.41 10.37 -28.51
CA THR A 373 5.48 9.16 -27.71
C THR A 373 4.14 8.84 -27.07
N THR A 374 3.42 9.83 -26.54
CA THR A 374 2.09 9.64 -25.94
C THR A 374 1.08 9.14 -26.97
N GLU A 375 1.00 9.78 -28.15
CA GLU A 375 0.10 9.37 -29.23
C GLU A 375 0.47 8.01 -29.81
N GLN A 376 1.76 7.69 -29.94
CA GLN A 376 2.20 6.35 -30.32
C GLN A 376 1.75 5.28 -29.33
N PHE A 377 1.81 5.54 -28.02
CA PHE A 377 1.30 4.61 -27.01
C PHE A 377 -0.22 4.43 -27.11
N LYS A 378 -0.97 5.52 -27.29
CA LYS A 378 -2.44 5.45 -27.50
C LYS A 378 -2.78 4.63 -28.74
N PHE A 379 -2.12 4.93 -29.86
CA PHE A 379 -2.35 4.23 -31.13
C PHE A 379 -2.02 2.74 -31.03
N ILE A 380 -0.89 2.37 -30.41
CA ILE A 380 -0.53 0.96 -30.18
C ILE A 380 -1.56 0.28 -29.27
N LYS A 381 -2.08 0.96 -28.24
CA LYS A 381 -3.11 0.43 -27.35
C LYS A 381 -4.41 0.14 -28.12
N GLU A 382 -4.83 1.05 -28.99
CA GLU A 382 -6.01 0.88 -29.86
C GLU A 382 -5.82 -0.26 -30.86
N LEU A 383 -4.65 -0.33 -31.52
CA LEU A 383 -4.30 -1.44 -32.40
C LEU A 383 -4.37 -2.79 -31.66
N LYS A 384 -3.78 -2.87 -30.46
CA LYS A 384 -3.80 -4.07 -29.62
C LYS A 384 -5.20 -4.50 -29.21
N ALA A 385 -6.14 -3.57 -29.11
CA ALA A 385 -7.54 -3.87 -28.76
C ALA A 385 -8.36 -4.34 -29.97
N ASN A 386 -8.02 -3.87 -31.18
CA ASN A 386 -8.81 -4.07 -32.40
C ASN A 386 -8.21 -5.06 -33.41
N VAL A 387 -7.06 -5.66 -33.12
CA VAL A 387 -6.37 -6.59 -34.04
C VAL A 387 -7.25 -7.77 -34.47
N SER A 388 -7.36 -8.01 -35.77
CA SER A 388 -8.09 -9.17 -36.30
C SER A 388 -7.27 -10.46 -36.19
N SER A 389 -7.91 -11.62 -36.39
CA SER A 389 -7.21 -12.92 -36.39
C SER A 389 -6.28 -13.11 -37.59
N GLN A 390 -6.36 -12.25 -38.60
CA GLN A 390 -5.50 -12.28 -39.79
C GLN A 390 -4.36 -11.25 -39.74
N GLU A 391 -4.32 -10.43 -38.69
CA GLU A 391 -3.32 -9.38 -38.52
C GLU A 391 -2.40 -9.70 -37.34
N ALA A 392 -1.15 -9.23 -37.45
CA ALA A 392 -0.17 -9.32 -36.39
C ALA A 392 0.42 -7.93 -36.12
N ILE A 393 0.58 -7.60 -34.85
CA ILE A 393 1.28 -6.39 -34.43
C ILE A 393 2.73 -6.77 -34.19
N VAL A 394 3.63 -6.18 -34.97
CA VAL A 394 5.07 -6.35 -34.82
C VAL A 394 5.64 -5.10 -34.16
N GLN A 395 6.21 -5.27 -32.97
CA GLN A 395 6.94 -4.23 -32.26
C GLN A 395 8.43 -4.58 -32.28
N LEU A 396 9.24 -3.68 -32.82
CA LEU A 396 10.69 -3.80 -32.90
C LEU A 396 11.30 -2.87 -31.87
N ASP A 397 12.25 -3.38 -31.09
CA ASP A 397 13.04 -2.58 -30.16
C ASP A 397 14.53 -2.93 -30.27
N PHE A 398 15.38 -1.93 -30.04
CA PHE A 398 16.82 -2.14 -29.93
C PHE A 398 17.11 -2.47 -28.47
N ALA A 399 17.61 -3.68 -28.20
CA ALA A 399 17.89 -4.10 -26.83
C ALA A 399 19.19 -3.44 -26.33
N GLU A 400 20.33 -4.07 -26.60
CA GLU A 400 21.65 -3.56 -26.27
C GLU A 400 22.67 -4.08 -27.29
N ASN A 401 23.79 -3.36 -27.43
CA ASN A 401 24.95 -3.87 -28.16
C ASN A 401 25.68 -4.85 -27.25
N MET A 402 25.75 -6.11 -27.66
CA MET A 402 26.50 -7.13 -26.95
C MET A 402 27.96 -7.10 -27.43
N THR A 403 28.88 -6.89 -26.50
CA THR A 403 30.32 -6.99 -26.79
C THR A 403 30.72 -8.47 -26.82
N LEU A 404 31.30 -8.91 -27.94
CA LEU A 404 31.74 -10.28 -28.13
C LEU A 404 33.12 -10.47 -27.50
N SER A 405 33.15 -10.85 -26.23
CA SER A 405 34.38 -11.19 -25.50
C SER A 405 34.74 -12.67 -25.64
N ILE A 406 35.99 -12.98 -26.00
CA ILE A 406 36.52 -14.35 -26.01
C ILE A 406 36.91 -14.75 -24.58
N GLN A 407 36.52 -15.94 -24.12
CA GLN A 407 36.68 -16.35 -22.71
C GLN A 407 38.15 -16.46 -22.24
N ARG A 408 39.10 -16.65 -23.16
CA ARG A 408 40.55 -16.67 -22.88
C ARG A 408 41.28 -15.73 -23.83
N ASP A 409 40.93 -14.46 -23.76
CA ASP A 409 41.52 -13.44 -24.62
C ASP A 409 42.84 -12.90 -24.07
N ILE A 410 43.70 -12.44 -24.97
CA ILE A 410 44.91 -11.70 -24.59
C ILE A 410 44.52 -10.26 -24.19
N GLN A 411 45.26 -9.69 -23.25
CA GLN A 411 44.95 -8.35 -22.71
C GLN A 411 44.85 -7.26 -23.80
N THR A 412 45.65 -7.37 -24.87
CA THR A 412 45.65 -6.40 -25.97
C THR A 412 44.32 -6.38 -26.75
N ASN A 413 43.60 -7.49 -26.83
CA ASN A 413 42.35 -7.57 -27.60
C ASN A 413 41.15 -6.97 -26.85
N TYR A 414 41.32 -6.55 -25.59
CA TYR A 414 40.28 -5.88 -24.80
C TYR A 414 39.79 -4.57 -25.46
N TRP A 415 40.65 -3.93 -26.25
CA TRP A 415 40.36 -2.66 -26.96
C TRP A 415 39.85 -2.85 -28.40
N SER A 416 39.76 -4.09 -28.89
CA SER A 416 39.35 -4.42 -30.26
C SER A 416 38.18 -5.41 -30.33
N GLN A 417 37.43 -5.54 -29.25
CA GLN A 417 36.26 -6.42 -29.19
C GLN A 417 35.19 -5.95 -30.18
N LYS A 418 34.65 -6.91 -30.95
CA LYS A 418 33.55 -6.64 -31.86
C LYS A 418 32.26 -6.52 -31.08
N GLN A 419 31.38 -5.63 -31.53
CA GLN A 419 30.03 -5.51 -31.00
C GLN A 419 29.03 -6.08 -32.00
N SER A 420 28.00 -6.74 -31.47
CA SER A 420 26.82 -7.14 -32.22
C SER A 420 25.60 -6.43 -31.65
N SER A 421 24.81 -5.79 -32.49
CA SER A 421 23.53 -5.21 -32.08
C SER A 421 22.47 -6.30 -32.05
N ILE A 422 21.77 -6.43 -30.92
CA ILE A 422 20.63 -7.34 -30.78
C ILE A 422 19.36 -6.53 -31.03
N ILE A 423 18.55 -6.99 -31.98
CA ILE A 423 17.23 -6.43 -32.27
C ILE A 423 16.19 -7.40 -31.73
N THR A 424 15.28 -6.91 -30.90
CA THR A 424 14.19 -7.71 -30.34
C THR A 424 12.92 -7.47 -31.14
N VAL A 425 12.27 -8.55 -31.58
CA VAL A 425 11.02 -8.49 -32.34
C VAL A 425 9.90 -9.15 -31.54
N HIS A 426 8.98 -8.34 -31.02
CA HIS A 426 7.79 -8.82 -30.35
C HIS A 426 6.60 -8.88 -31.32
N ILE A 427 6.03 -10.07 -31.51
CA ILE A 427 4.86 -10.26 -32.37
C ILE A 427 3.65 -10.64 -31.52
N LYS A 428 2.56 -9.88 -31.66
CA LYS A 428 1.27 -10.17 -31.05
C LYS A 428 0.24 -10.51 -32.11
N THR A 429 -0.41 -11.66 -31.99
CA THR A 429 -1.62 -12.01 -32.76
C THR A 429 -2.83 -12.07 -31.83
N LYS A 430 -4.03 -12.18 -32.40
CA LYS A 430 -5.28 -12.27 -31.63
C LYS A 430 -5.36 -13.54 -30.76
N ASP A 431 -4.82 -14.65 -31.27
CA ASP A 431 -5.02 -15.98 -30.68
C ASP A 431 -3.81 -16.49 -29.86
N ASP A 432 -2.66 -15.78 -29.87
CA ASP A 432 -1.48 -16.14 -29.07
C ASP A 432 -0.47 -14.97 -29.00
N SER A 433 0.03 -14.65 -27.81
CA SER A 433 1.23 -13.80 -27.66
C SER A 433 2.47 -14.69 -27.67
N LYS A 434 3.23 -14.71 -28.77
CA LYS A 434 4.50 -15.46 -28.87
C LYS A 434 5.65 -14.48 -29.09
N ASN A 435 6.56 -14.41 -28.12
CA ASN A 435 7.86 -13.77 -28.32
C ASN A 435 8.69 -14.63 -29.28
N LEU A 436 9.13 -14.07 -30.41
CA LEU A 436 10.16 -14.68 -31.24
C LEU A 436 11.49 -14.09 -30.78
N VAL A 437 12.37 -14.93 -30.23
CA VAL A 437 13.73 -14.55 -29.83
C VAL A 437 14.66 -14.71 -31.03
#